data_AF-A0A935AW14-F1
#
_entry.id   AF-A0A935AW14-F1
#
_cell.length_a   1.000
_cell.length_b   1.000
_cell.length_c   1.000
_cell.angle_alpha   90.00
_cell.angle_beta   90.00
_cell.angle_gamma   90.00
#
_symmetry.space_group_name_H-M   'P 1'
#
loop_
_entity.id
_entity.type
_entity.pdbx_description
1 polymer ?
#
loop_
_entity_poly.entity_id
_entity_poly.type
_entity_poly.pdbx_seq_one_letter_code
_entity_poly.pdbx_strand_id
1 'polypeptide(L)'
;MAITPYKQLETEWQRLHAFSGALSLLRWDAAVMMPRGSSDVRGEQLAAIETEQHALLTSPKVSRLLERAKAGAGELDEWQQANLREMSRQRDHAIATPVSLITRLAHATSLAEVRWAEAREKQDFAIFAPHLEEVLHLVRDRAALLGQALGLAPYDALIDGFTPGLRSAEIDTVFRAYSRRLPALIREVIERQAAHPPLPIAGRFAAGKQRAMIVEVMKAFGFPFDRGRLDESDHPFTEGVAGDIRVTTKLDATDPFKGLLAALHETGHALYDLGVPREWRTQPVGKERGMALEESQSLLIEMIVCRSRPFLHYLKPLLEKHFSVSGPEWEVDNLYHVLTQVRRGLIRVDADEVTYPLHVVLRYGIERDLLEGRLAVRDLPEAWNTGMLERLEVKPANAAEGCLQDIHWAHGSFGYFPSYAMGAAIAAQLHESLRSRTPDLDEHLARGDFSVVTRWLAEHVHAEGARLTPPELMKKATGKALSAAAALRYLEGKYLEDAR
;
A
#
# COMPACT_ATOMS: atom_id res chain seq x y z
N MET A 1 3.00 39.69 -19.90
CA MET A 1 2.72 38.62 -20.90
C MET A 1 1.51 37.84 -20.43
N ALA A 2 0.65 37.37 -21.34
CA ALA A 2 -0.49 36.52 -20.96
C ALA A 2 0.02 35.19 -20.37
N ILE A 3 -0.62 34.70 -19.30
CA ILE A 3 -0.26 33.43 -18.67
C ILE A 3 -0.54 32.29 -19.67
N THR A 4 0.44 31.42 -19.91
CA THR A 4 0.30 30.30 -20.85
C THR A 4 -0.78 29.31 -20.40
N PRO A 5 -1.39 28.52 -21.30
CA PRO A 5 -2.38 27.51 -20.92
C PRO A 5 -1.87 26.52 -19.87
N TYR A 6 -0.61 26.09 -19.98
CA TYR A 6 0.03 25.22 -19.00
C TYR A 6 0.13 25.88 -17.61
N LYS A 7 0.58 27.13 -17.54
CA LYS A 7 0.64 27.87 -16.26
C LYS A 7 -0.75 28.10 -15.65
N GLN A 8 -1.79 28.23 -16.47
CA GLN A 8 -3.18 28.27 -15.98
C GLN A 8 -3.62 26.91 -15.40
N LEU A 9 -3.23 25.78 -16.01
CA LEU A 9 -3.47 24.45 -15.44
C LEU A 9 -2.77 24.26 -14.10
N GLU A 10 -1.52 24.71 -13.97
CA GLU A 10 -0.80 24.62 -12.69
C GLU A 10 -1.56 25.33 -11.55
N THR A 11 -2.17 26.48 -11.83
CA THR A 11 -3.04 27.19 -10.87
C THR A 11 -4.28 26.38 -10.49
N GLU A 12 -4.94 25.71 -11.44
CA GLU A 12 -6.10 24.88 -11.13
C GLU A 12 -5.70 23.64 -10.29
N TRP A 13 -4.55 23.03 -10.58
CA TRP A 13 -4.05 21.90 -9.79
C TRP A 13 -3.54 22.30 -8.42
N GLN A 14 -3.01 23.52 -8.24
CA GLN A 14 -2.74 24.08 -6.91
C GLN A 14 -4.01 24.14 -6.07
N ARG A 15 -5.14 24.53 -6.67
CA ARG A 15 -6.45 24.54 -6.00
C ARG A 15 -6.94 23.13 -5.67
N LEU A 16 -6.84 22.18 -6.61
CA LEU A 16 -7.17 20.77 -6.37
C LEU A 16 -6.31 20.16 -5.25
N HIS A 17 -5.03 20.51 -5.18
CA HIS A 17 -4.12 20.10 -4.12
C HIS A 17 -4.55 20.65 -2.76
N ALA A 18 -4.96 21.92 -2.67
CA ALA A 18 -5.47 22.50 -1.43
C ALA A 18 -6.74 21.78 -0.93
N PHE A 19 -7.66 21.43 -1.84
CA PHE A 19 -8.82 20.61 -1.50
C PHE A 19 -8.41 19.21 -1.02
N SER A 20 -7.41 18.59 -1.66
CA SER A 20 -6.92 17.28 -1.25
C SER A 20 -6.37 17.31 0.17
N GLY A 21 -5.56 18.33 0.52
CA GLY A 21 -5.04 18.50 1.88
C GLY A 21 -6.14 18.70 2.92
N ALA A 22 -7.20 19.45 2.59
CA ALA A 22 -8.35 19.61 3.48
C ALA A 22 -9.11 18.28 3.68
N LEU A 23 -9.34 17.52 2.61
CA LEU A 23 -9.96 16.19 2.68
C LEU A 23 -9.13 15.24 3.53
N SER A 24 -7.81 15.18 3.32
CA SER A 24 -6.89 14.38 4.12
C SER A 24 -6.98 14.71 5.61
N LEU A 25 -7.02 15.99 5.97
CA LEU A 25 -7.21 16.40 7.36
C LEU A 25 -8.55 15.93 7.95
N LEU A 26 -9.64 16.06 7.18
CA LEU A 26 -10.97 15.61 7.61
C LEU A 26 -11.04 14.08 7.78
N ARG A 27 -10.38 13.31 6.91
CA ARG A 27 -10.29 11.84 7.01
C ARG A 27 -9.46 11.42 8.22
N TRP A 28 -8.28 12.02 8.40
CA TRP A 28 -7.47 11.78 9.59
C TRP A 28 -8.25 12.09 10.88
N ASP A 29 -8.91 13.24 10.95
CA ASP A 29 -9.68 13.61 12.15
C ASP A 29 -10.81 12.60 12.42
N ALA A 30 -11.45 12.09 11.37
CA ALA A 30 -12.57 11.14 11.48
C ALA A 30 -12.12 9.83 12.14
N ALA A 31 -10.89 9.41 11.88
CA ALA A 31 -10.31 8.17 12.37
C ALA A 31 -9.59 8.31 13.72
N VAL A 32 -9.27 9.53 14.15
CA VAL A 32 -8.39 9.77 15.31
C VAL A 32 -9.07 10.59 16.42
N MET A 33 -9.69 11.73 16.08
CA MET A 33 -10.13 12.73 17.06
C MET A 33 -11.65 12.90 17.14
N MET A 34 -12.37 12.56 16.06
CA MET A 34 -13.79 12.83 15.91
C MET A 34 -14.66 12.03 16.89
N PRO A 35 -15.64 12.66 17.58
CA PRO A 35 -16.64 11.93 18.35
C PRO A 35 -17.46 10.97 17.49
N ARG A 36 -17.75 9.77 18.01
CA ARG A 36 -18.44 8.69 17.28
C ARG A 36 -19.82 9.08 16.70
N GLY A 37 -20.51 10.02 17.34
CA GLY A 37 -21.85 10.46 16.92
C GLY A 37 -21.87 11.54 15.83
N SER A 38 -20.72 11.90 15.23
CA SER A 38 -20.59 13.01 14.27
C SER A 38 -20.27 12.55 12.84
N SER A 39 -20.47 11.26 12.53
CA SER A 39 -20.14 10.69 11.22
C SER A 39 -20.97 11.27 10.08
N ASP A 40 -22.21 11.67 10.34
CA ASP A 40 -23.12 12.34 9.39
C ASP A 40 -22.56 13.70 8.96
N VAL A 41 -22.22 14.56 9.91
CA VAL A 41 -21.65 15.90 9.65
C VAL A 41 -20.31 15.78 8.91
N ARG A 42 -19.46 14.83 9.31
CA ARG A 42 -18.19 14.58 8.61
C ARG A 42 -18.41 14.10 7.18
N GLY A 43 -19.38 13.23 6.96
CA GLY A 43 -19.77 12.76 5.64
C GLY A 43 -20.19 13.92 4.72
N GLU A 44 -21.01 14.85 5.21
CA GLU A 44 -21.44 16.03 4.45
C GLU A 44 -20.26 16.94 4.06
N GLN A 45 -19.32 17.17 4.98
CA GLN A 45 -18.12 17.98 4.72
C GLN A 45 -17.24 17.37 3.64
N LEU A 46 -16.98 16.07 3.72
CA LEU A 46 -16.19 15.34 2.73
C LEU A 46 -16.87 15.39 1.36
N ALA A 47 -18.17 15.06 1.30
CA ALA A 47 -18.94 15.04 0.06
C ALA A 47 -18.98 16.42 -0.64
N ALA A 48 -19.11 17.50 0.12
CA ALA A 48 -19.13 18.85 -0.44
C ALA A 48 -17.79 19.20 -1.12
N ILE A 49 -16.65 18.92 -0.48
CA ILE A 49 -15.34 19.24 -1.03
C ILE A 49 -15.00 18.31 -2.21
N GLU A 50 -15.33 17.02 -2.13
CA GLU A 50 -15.15 16.06 -3.23
C GLU A 50 -15.97 16.45 -4.46
N THR A 51 -17.20 16.95 -4.26
CA THR A 51 -18.05 17.48 -5.34
C THR A 51 -17.39 18.66 -6.05
N GLU A 52 -16.82 19.60 -5.28
CA GLU A 52 -16.10 20.76 -5.83
C GLU A 52 -14.83 20.35 -6.58
N GLN A 53 -14.06 19.37 -6.05
CA GLN A 53 -12.92 18.81 -6.78
C GLN A 53 -13.34 18.20 -8.11
N HIS A 54 -14.38 17.37 -8.10
CA HIS A 54 -14.86 16.70 -9.30
C HIS A 54 -15.38 17.71 -10.34
N ALA A 55 -16.17 18.70 -9.91
CA ALA A 55 -16.69 19.76 -10.79
C ALA A 55 -15.56 20.58 -11.44
N LEU A 56 -14.50 20.89 -10.68
CA LEU A 56 -13.35 21.60 -11.20
C LEU A 56 -12.60 20.76 -12.24
N LEU A 57 -12.27 19.51 -11.90
CA LEU A 57 -11.50 18.59 -12.73
C LEU A 57 -12.21 18.25 -14.05
N THR A 58 -13.53 18.12 -14.02
CA THR A 58 -14.36 17.81 -15.19
C THR A 58 -14.83 19.03 -15.97
N SER A 59 -14.43 20.24 -15.56
CA SER A 59 -14.92 21.47 -16.19
C SER A 59 -14.49 21.60 -17.66
N PRO A 60 -15.34 22.21 -18.52
CA PRO A 60 -14.96 22.51 -19.91
C PRO A 60 -13.73 23.42 -20.01
N LYS A 61 -13.47 24.25 -18.99
CA LYS A 61 -12.29 25.10 -18.90
C LYS A 61 -11.02 24.24 -18.84
N VAL A 62 -10.95 23.27 -17.92
CA VAL A 62 -9.80 22.36 -17.78
C VAL A 62 -9.56 21.59 -19.07
N SER A 63 -10.61 21.04 -19.68
CA SER A 63 -10.49 20.33 -20.96
C SER A 63 -9.90 21.21 -22.07
N ARG A 64 -10.39 22.45 -22.24
CA ARG A 64 -9.82 23.39 -23.23
C ARG A 64 -8.37 23.77 -22.94
N LEU A 65 -8.01 23.90 -21.67
CA LEU A 65 -6.63 24.23 -21.28
C LEU A 65 -5.68 23.06 -21.55
N LEU A 66 -6.09 21.82 -21.26
CA LEU A 66 -5.32 20.61 -21.57
C LEU A 66 -5.04 20.50 -23.06
N GLU A 67 -6.06 20.66 -23.92
CA GLU A 67 -5.87 20.58 -25.38
C GLU A 67 -4.91 21.67 -25.89
N ARG A 68 -5.04 22.90 -25.41
CA ARG A 68 -4.13 24.00 -25.78
C ARG A 68 -2.71 23.79 -25.25
N ALA A 69 -2.56 23.26 -24.04
CA ALA A 69 -1.25 22.96 -23.47
C ALA A 69 -0.56 21.81 -24.23
N LYS A 70 -1.31 20.77 -24.63
CA LYS A 70 -0.81 19.67 -25.47
C LYS A 70 -0.33 20.16 -26.84
N ALA A 71 -1.07 21.07 -27.47
CA ALA A 71 -0.66 21.67 -28.75
C ALA A 71 0.67 22.45 -28.66
N GLY A 72 0.98 23.01 -27.50
CA GLY A 72 2.24 23.70 -27.20
C GLY A 72 3.27 22.86 -26.44
N ALA A 73 3.12 21.53 -26.38
CA ALA A 73 3.95 20.69 -25.51
C ALA A 73 5.44 20.73 -25.83
N GLY A 74 5.83 21.07 -27.07
CA GLY A 74 7.24 21.22 -27.47
C GLY A 74 7.97 22.40 -26.80
N GLU A 75 7.24 23.33 -26.19
CA GLU A 75 7.80 24.45 -25.42
C GLU A 75 7.97 24.11 -23.92
N LEU A 76 7.45 22.96 -23.49
CA LEU A 76 7.50 22.50 -22.10
C LEU A 76 8.76 21.69 -21.83
N ASP A 77 9.35 21.86 -20.65
CA ASP A 77 10.43 20.98 -20.18
C ASP A 77 9.93 19.57 -19.83
N GLU A 78 10.84 18.63 -19.58
CA GLU A 78 10.49 17.22 -19.30
C GLU A 78 9.53 17.05 -18.10
N TRP A 79 9.70 17.84 -17.04
CA TRP A 79 8.85 17.75 -15.86
C TRP A 79 7.47 18.34 -16.12
N GLN A 80 7.40 19.45 -16.86
CA GLN A 80 6.13 20.05 -17.28
C GLN A 80 5.36 19.12 -18.23
N GLN A 81 6.04 18.43 -19.14
CA GLN A 81 5.42 17.41 -19.99
C GLN A 81 4.88 16.23 -19.18
N ALA A 82 5.66 15.73 -18.22
CA ALA A 82 5.20 14.68 -17.31
C ALA A 82 4.00 15.15 -16.46
N ASN A 83 4.04 16.40 -15.97
CA ASN A 83 2.94 17.00 -15.23
C ASN A 83 1.67 17.10 -16.07
N LEU A 84 1.79 17.57 -17.32
CA LEU A 84 0.67 17.66 -18.25
C LEU A 84 0.07 16.27 -18.56
N ARG A 85 0.89 15.22 -18.65
CA ARG A 85 0.43 13.84 -18.78
C ARG A 85 -0.38 13.40 -17.56
N GLU A 86 0.09 13.68 -16.35
CA GLU A 86 -0.63 13.32 -15.12
C GLU A 86 -1.93 14.12 -14.94
N MET A 87 -1.93 15.40 -15.28
CA MET A 87 -3.14 16.23 -15.32
C MET A 87 -4.17 15.65 -16.31
N SER A 88 -3.71 15.26 -17.50
CA SER A 88 -4.56 14.63 -18.52
C SER A 88 -5.14 13.31 -17.99
N ARG A 89 -4.30 12.45 -17.40
CA ARG A 89 -4.72 11.17 -16.84
C ARG A 89 -5.79 11.33 -15.76
N GLN A 90 -5.59 12.25 -14.80
CA GLN A 90 -6.57 12.52 -13.76
C GLN A 90 -7.90 13.01 -14.34
N ARG A 91 -7.86 13.91 -15.33
CA ARG A 91 -9.05 14.39 -16.04
C ARG A 91 -9.75 13.25 -16.77
N ASP A 92 -9.01 12.46 -17.54
CA ASP A 92 -9.52 11.37 -18.37
C ASP A 92 -10.21 10.31 -17.52
N HIS A 93 -9.61 9.91 -16.39
CA HIS A 93 -10.24 9.03 -15.39
C HIS A 93 -11.55 9.64 -14.85
N ALA A 94 -11.55 10.92 -14.51
CA ALA A 94 -12.71 11.59 -13.90
C ALA A 94 -13.90 11.73 -14.87
N ILE A 95 -13.66 11.97 -16.17
CA ILE A 95 -14.74 12.13 -17.16
C ILE A 95 -15.19 10.81 -17.79
N ALA A 96 -14.39 9.74 -17.71
CA ALA A 96 -14.69 8.48 -18.38
C ALA A 96 -15.95 7.79 -17.85
N THR A 97 -16.29 8.00 -16.57
CA THR A 97 -17.45 7.35 -15.94
C THR A 97 -18.61 8.35 -15.83
N PRO A 98 -19.77 8.08 -16.46
CA PRO A 98 -20.95 8.93 -16.34
C PRO A 98 -21.42 9.05 -14.89
N VAL A 99 -21.92 10.24 -14.51
CA VAL A 99 -22.43 10.52 -13.17
C VAL A 99 -23.50 9.50 -12.73
N SER A 100 -24.36 9.06 -13.64
CA SER A 100 -25.39 8.05 -13.34
C SER A 100 -24.79 6.70 -12.89
N LEU A 101 -23.67 6.27 -13.47
CA LEU A 101 -22.97 5.06 -13.08
C LEU A 101 -22.23 5.26 -11.76
N ILE A 102 -21.60 6.42 -11.55
CA ILE A 102 -20.97 6.78 -10.27
C ILE A 102 -21.98 6.71 -9.13
N THR A 103 -23.16 7.34 -9.29
CA THR A 103 -24.23 7.33 -8.29
C THR A 103 -24.75 5.92 -8.00
N ARG A 104 -24.99 5.11 -9.05
CA ARG A 104 -25.42 3.71 -8.88
C ARG A 104 -24.38 2.88 -8.14
N LEU A 105 -23.11 3.03 -8.51
CA LEU A 105 -22.02 2.30 -7.86
C LEU A 105 -21.88 2.70 -6.40
N ALA A 106 -21.90 4.00 -6.08
CA ALA A 106 -21.83 4.49 -4.71
C ALA A 106 -22.96 3.93 -3.83
N HIS A 107 -24.19 3.93 -4.33
CA HIS A 107 -25.33 3.32 -3.62
C HIS A 107 -25.16 1.81 -3.44
N ALA A 108 -24.73 1.10 -4.49
CA ALA A 108 -24.50 -0.34 -4.43
C ALA A 108 -23.41 -0.70 -3.42
N THR A 109 -22.29 0.02 -3.39
CA THR A 109 -21.18 -0.24 -2.46
C THR A 109 -21.54 0.09 -1.02
N SER A 110 -22.29 1.16 -0.76
CA SER A 110 -22.75 1.47 0.61
C SER A 110 -23.68 0.38 1.16
N LEU A 111 -24.59 -0.13 0.34
CA LEU A 111 -25.45 -1.26 0.74
C LEU A 111 -24.64 -2.56 0.89
N ALA A 112 -23.71 -2.81 -0.03
CA ALA A 112 -22.85 -3.99 -0.01
C ALA A 112 -21.96 -4.03 1.24
N GLU A 113 -21.44 -2.89 1.71
CA GLU A 113 -20.65 -2.80 2.94
C GLU A 113 -21.44 -3.25 4.18
N VAL A 114 -22.65 -2.72 4.35
CA VAL A 114 -23.53 -3.10 5.47
C VAL A 114 -23.81 -4.60 5.45
N ARG A 115 -24.09 -5.14 4.26
CA ARG A 115 -24.42 -6.55 4.08
C ARG A 115 -23.21 -7.47 4.18
N TRP A 116 -22.03 -6.99 3.80
CA TRP A 116 -20.76 -7.67 4.02
C TRP A 116 -20.46 -7.78 5.53
N ALA A 117 -20.66 -6.70 6.29
CA ALA A 117 -20.43 -6.72 7.74
C ALA A 117 -21.37 -7.74 8.42
N GLU A 118 -22.66 -7.73 8.06
CA GLU A 118 -23.65 -8.71 8.53
C GLU A 118 -23.27 -10.15 8.12
N ALA A 119 -22.90 -10.36 6.85
CA ALA A 119 -22.49 -11.65 6.33
C ALA A 119 -21.26 -12.20 7.05
N ARG A 120 -20.28 -11.34 7.34
CA ARG A 120 -19.04 -11.71 8.04
C ARG A 120 -19.34 -12.08 9.49
N GLU A 121 -20.19 -11.32 10.19
CA GLU A 121 -20.63 -11.65 11.56
C GLU A 121 -21.37 -12.99 11.61
N LYS A 122 -22.28 -13.22 10.66
CA LYS A 122 -23.07 -14.46 10.56
C LYS A 122 -22.33 -15.62 9.89
N GLN A 123 -21.12 -15.36 9.38
CA GLN A 123 -20.31 -16.32 8.62
C GLN A 123 -21.03 -16.89 7.38
N ASP A 124 -21.98 -16.16 6.81
CA ASP A 124 -22.87 -16.61 5.74
C ASP A 124 -22.73 -15.72 4.49
N PHE A 125 -22.03 -16.25 3.49
CA PHE A 125 -21.79 -15.55 2.22
C PHE A 125 -23.06 -15.31 1.41
N ALA A 126 -24.12 -16.11 1.59
CA ALA A 126 -25.35 -15.96 0.81
C ALA A 126 -26.03 -14.60 1.07
N ILE A 127 -25.82 -14.02 2.26
CA ILE A 127 -26.29 -12.67 2.61
C ILE A 127 -25.63 -11.61 1.72
N PHE A 128 -24.35 -11.77 1.40
CA PHE A 128 -23.56 -10.80 0.66
C PHE A 128 -23.61 -11.01 -0.86
N ALA A 129 -23.73 -12.26 -1.31
CA ALA A 129 -23.68 -12.63 -2.72
C ALA A 129 -24.51 -11.74 -3.67
N PRO A 130 -25.82 -11.47 -3.45
CA PRO A 130 -26.59 -10.64 -4.37
C PRO A 130 -26.12 -9.18 -4.42
N HIS A 131 -25.53 -8.67 -3.34
CA HIS A 131 -25.00 -7.31 -3.30
C HIS A 131 -23.64 -7.22 -4.00
N LEU A 132 -22.80 -8.25 -3.86
CA LEU A 132 -21.56 -8.37 -4.62
C LEU A 132 -21.83 -8.54 -6.13
N GLU A 133 -22.89 -9.24 -6.53
CA GLU A 133 -23.29 -9.36 -7.94
C GLU A 133 -23.61 -8.00 -8.57
N GLU A 134 -24.38 -7.15 -7.89
CA GLU A 134 -24.68 -5.79 -8.38
C GLU A 134 -23.42 -4.92 -8.42
N VAL A 135 -22.58 -4.96 -7.38
CA VAL A 135 -21.30 -4.22 -7.38
C VAL A 135 -20.42 -4.68 -8.54
N LEU A 136 -20.26 -5.99 -8.75
CA LEU A 136 -19.45 -6.54 -9.84
C LEU A 136 -19.98 -6.14 -11.21
N HIS A 137 -21.30 -6.14 -11.40
CA HIS A 137 -21.93 -5.68 -12.64
C HIS A 137 -21.57 -4.21 -12.94
N LEU A 138 -21.73 -3.32 -11.96
CA LEU A 138 -21.41 -1.90 -12.10
C LEU A 138 -19.91 -1.64 -12.27
N VAL A 139 -19.07 -2.44 -11.61
CA VAL A 139 -17.60 -2.39 -11.79
C VAL A 139 -17.21 -2.82 -13.20
N ARG A 140 -17.84 -3.84 -13.79
CA ARG A 140 -17.60 -4.23 -15.19
C ARG A 140 -17.98 -3.12 -16.16
N ASP A 141 -19.13 -2.47 -15.96
CA ASP A 141 -19.54 -1.31 -16.77
C ASP A 141 -18.49 -0.19 -16.69
N ARG A 142 -18.05 0.13 -15.47
CA ARG A 142 -17.01 1.14 -15.23
C ARG A 142 -15.67 0.75 -15.89
N ALA A 143 -15.27 -0.50 -15.77
CA ALA A 143 -14.04 -1.03 -16.35
C ALA A 143 -14.04 -0.93 -17.88
N ALA A 144 -15.17 -1.23 -18.52
CA ALA A 144 -15.32 -1.11 -19.97
C ALA A 144 -15.19 0.35 -20.44
N LEU A 145 -15.85 1.29 -19.75
CA LEU A 145 -15.79 2.72 -20.06
C LEU A 145 -14.38 3.30 -19.84
N LEU A 146 -13.74 2.98 -18.72
CA LEU A 146 -12.35 3.37 -18.46
C LEU A 146 -11.41 2.75 -19.50
N GLY A 147 -11.57 1.47 -19.81
CA GLY A 147 -10.77 0.78 -20.82
C GLY A 147 -10.87 1.45 -22.19
N GLN A 148 -12.07 1.82 -22.61
CA GLN A 148 -12.29 2.57 -23.86
C GLN A 148 -11.64 3.96 -23.81
N ALA A 149 -11.82 4.71 -22.72
CA ALA A 149 -11.30 6.07 -22.59
C ALA A 149 -9.77 6.12 -22.53
N LEU A 150 -9.13 5.12 -21.90
CA LEU A 150 -7.69 5.06 -21.67
C LEU A 150 -6.94 4.22 -22.71
N GLY A 151 -7.65 3.50 -23.60
CA GLY A 151 -7.05 2.56 -24.54
C GLY A 151 -6.43 1.34 -23.84
N LEU A 152 -7.06 0.85 -22.78
CA LEU A 152 -6.58 -0.26 -21.94
C LEU A 152 -7.58 -1.42 -21.94
N ALA A 153 -7.09 -2.62 -21.63
CA ALA A 153 -7.98 -3.73 -21.28
C ALA A 153 -8.80 -3.35 -20.03
N PRO A 154 -10.06 -3.82 -19.88
CA PRO A 154 -10.93 -3.41 -18.78
C PRO A 154 -10.30 -3.58 -17.38
N TYR A 155 -9.64 -4.72 -17.13
CA TYR A 155 -9.00 -4.93 -15.82
C TYR A 155 -7.75 -4.06 -15.63
N ASP A 156 -6.96 -3.84 -16.67
CA ASP A 156 -5.81 -2.92 -16.64
C ASP A 156 -6.25 -1.48 -16.36
N ALA A 157 -7.43 -1.07 -16.83
CA ALA A 157 -7.99 0.24 -16.54
C ALA A 157 -8.38 0.41 -15.06
N LEU A 158 -8.83 -0.67 -14.40
CA LEU A 158 -9.05 -0.67 -12.95
C LEU A 158 -7.73 -0.62 -12.17
N ILE A 159 -6.74 -1.43 -12.58
CA ILE A 159 -5.39 -1.42 -11.99
C ILE A 159 -4.74 -0.03 -12.12
N ASP A 160 -4.89 0.64 -13.27
CA ASP A 160 -4.36 1.99 -13.52
C ASP A 160 -4.93 3.03 -12.56
N GLY A 161 -6.12 2.79 -12.00
CA GLY A 161 -6.71 3.62 -10.95
C GLY A 161 -5.92 3.62 -9.64
N PHE A 162 -5.19 2.54 -9.35
CA PHE A 162 -4.42 2.36 -8.11
C PHE A 162 -2.92 2.46 -8.32
N THR A 163 -2.40 1.87 -9.41
CA THR A 163 -0.98 1.92 -9.77
C THR A 163 -0.85 2.33 -11.24
N PRO A 164 -0.85 3.64 -11.55
CA PRO A 164 -0.78 4.14 -12.92
C PRO A 164 0.46 3.63 -13.66
N GLY A 165 0.26 3.12 -14.87
CA GLY A 165 1.34 2.57 -15.71
C GLY A 165 1.78 1.14 -15.39
N LEU A 166 1.24 0.47 -14.38
CA LEU A 166 1.40 -0.97 -14.17
C LEU A 166 0.27 -1.73 -14.90
N ARG A 167 0.57 -2.86 -15.55
CA ARG A 167 -0.44 -3.68 -16.25
C ARG A 167 -0.43 -5.13 -15.76
N SER A 168 -1.51 -5.83 -16.07
CA SER A 168 -1.68 -7.26 -15.79
C SER A 168 -0.54 -8.12 -16.35
N ALA A 169 0.08 -7.74 -17.47
CA ALA A 169 1.21 -8.48 -18.04
C ALA A 169 2.45 -8.51 -17.13
N GLU A 170 2.80 -7.38 -16.50
CA GLU A 170 3.89 -7.32 -15.52
C GLU A 170 3.51 -8.08 -14.24
N ILE A 171 2.27 -7.90 -13.75
CA ILE A 171 1.75 -8.56 -12.55
C ILE A 171 1.79 -10.08 -12.72
N ASP A 172 1.28 -10.57 -13.85
CA ASP A 172 1.27 -11.98 -14.23
C ASP A 172 2.67 -12.59 -14.20
N THR A 173 3.69 -11.83 -14.62
CA THR A 173 5.08 -12.30 -14.62
C THR A 173 5.62 -12.48 -13.21
N VAL A 174 5.38 -11.53 -12.31
CA VAL A 174 5.77 -11.63 -10.90
C VAL A 174 4.99 -12.74 -10.20
N PHE A 175 3.68 -12.79 -10.41
CA PHE A 175 2.80 -13.72 -9.67
C PHE A 175 3.02 -15.16 -10.11
N ARG A 176 3.30 -15.43 -11.39
CA ARG A 176 3.73 -16.76 -11.84
C ARG A 176 5.01 -17.24 -11.14
N ALA A 177 5.97 -16.35 -10.90
CA ALA A 177 7.19 -16.72 -10.20
C ALA A 177 6.91 -17.05 -8.72
N TYR A 178 6.08 -16.24 -8.05
CA TYR A 178 5.62 -16.52 -6.69
C TYR A 178 4.86 -17.83 -6.57
N SER A 179 3.87 -18.07 -7.43
CA SER A 179 3.10 -19.32 -7.43
C SER A 179 3.96 -20.56 -7.64
N ARG A 180 5.06 -20.45 -8.39
CA ARG A 180 5.97 -21.57 -8.63
C ARG A 180 6.86 -21.88 -7.43
N ARG A 181 7.38 -20.86 -6.73
CA ARG A 181 8.42 -21.05 -5.71
C ARG A 181 7.91 -21.04 -4.27
N LEU A 182 7.00 -20.13 -3.93
CA LEU A 182 6.63 -19.88 -2.53
C LEU A 182 6.02 -21.10 -1.82
N PRO A 183 5.16 -21.94 -2.44
CA PRO A 183 4.60 -23.11 -1.74
C PRO A 183 5.67 -24.08 -1.22
N ALA A 184 6.74 -24.30 -2.00
CA ALA A 184 7.87 -25.12 -1.55
C ALA A 184 8.71 -24.41 -0.48
N LEU A 185 8.97 -23.10 -0.66
CA LEU A 185 9.73 -22.29 0.29
C LEU A 185 9.04 -22.27 1.67
N ILE A 186 7.71 -22.13 1.71
CA ILE A 186 6.92 -22.15 2.95
C ILE A 186 7.12 -23.47 3.70
N ARG A 187 7.10 -24.62 3.00
CA ARG A 187 7.39 -25.93 3.62
C ARG A 187 8.79 -25.98 4.20
N GLU A 188 9.79 -25.63 3.39
CA GLU A 188 11.22 -25.65 3.77
C GLU A 188 11.47 -24.77 5.02
N VAL A 189 10.90 -23.55 5.05
CA VAL A 189 11.08 -22.62 6.17
C VAL A 189 10.39 -23.11 7.42
N ILE A 190 9.15 -23.60 7.33
CA ILE A 190 8.41 -24.09 8.50
C ILE A 190 9.11 -25.32 9.11
N GLU A 191 9.57 -26.26 8.27
CA GLU A 191 10.34 -27.42 8.73
C GLU A 191 11.64 -27.01 9.44
N ARG A 192 12.34 -26.03 8.89
CA ARG A 192 13.56 -25.48 9.48
C ARG A 192 13.31 -24.75 10.81
N GLN A 193 12.29 -23.90 10.88
CA GLN A 193 11.95 -23.17 12.09
C GLN A 193 11.42 -24.08 13.20
N ALA A 194 10.84 -25.23 12.88
CA ALA A 194 10.39 -26.21 13.87
C ALA A 194 11.54 -26.77 14.73
N ALA A 195 12.78 -26.78 14.21
CA ALA A 195 13.96 -27.21 14.96
C ALA A 195 14.41 -26.19 16.03
N HIS A 196 14.05 -24.91 15.87
CA HIS A 196 14.48 -23.81 16.73
C HIS A 196 13.30 -22.87 17.04
N PRO A 197 12.32 -23.31 17.86
CA PRO A 197 11.18 -22.47 18.21
C PRO A 197 11.63 -21.25 19.02
N PRO A 198 11.07 -20.05 18.76
CA PRO A 198 11.41 -18.85 19.53
C PRO A 198 10.92 -18.96 20.97
N LEU A 199 11.67 -18.37 21.89
CA LEU A 199 11.23 -18.08 23.25
C LEU A 199 10.15 -16.98 23.22
N PRO A 200 9.01 -17.19 23.89
CA PRO A 200 7.91 -16.25 23.85
C PRO A 200 8.27 -14.95 24.58
N ILE A 201 7.87 -13.82 24.00
CA ILE A 201 7.98 -12.52 24.63
C ILE A 201 6.75 -12.32 25.52
N ALA A 202 6.97 -12.31 26.83
CA ALA A 202 5.93 -12.07 27.82
C ALA A 202 6.19 -10.73 28.53
N GLY A 203 5.13 -9.95 28.73
CA GLY A 203 5.25 -8.68 29.44
C GLY A 203 3.99 -7.85 29.35
N ARG A 204 4.00 -6.72 30.07
CA ARG A 204 3.02 -5.65 29.90
C ARG A 204 3.74 -4.37 29.49
N PHE A 205 3.36 -3.81 28.36
CA PHE A 205 4.03 -2.68 27.75
C PHE A 205 3.13 -1.46 27.85
N ALA A 206 3.46 -0.54 28.76
CA ALA A 206 2.65 0.66 28.95
C ALA A 206 2.63 1.52 27.67
N ALA A 207 1.45 1.97 27.25
CA ALA A 207 1.24 2.72 26.01
C ALA A 207 2.20 3.92 25.87
N GLY A 208 2.38 4.71 26.94
CA GLY A 208 3.30 5.85 26.93
C GLY A 208 4.76 5.48 26.67
N LYS A 209 5.23 4.31 27.15
CA LYS A 209 6.58 3.80 26.91
C LYS A 209 6.72 3.26 25.48
N GLN A 210 5.73 2.55 24.97
CA GLN A 210 5.69 2.15 23.55
C GLN A 210 5.77 3.37 22.63
N ARG A 211 4.90 4.36 22.85
CA ARG A 211 4.89 5.59 22.07
C ARG A 211 6.24 6.32 22.12
N ALA A 212 6.88 6.39 23.29
CA ALA A 212 8.20 7.01 23.43
C ALA A 212 9.28 6.28 22.61
N MET A 213 9.30 4.94 22.66
CA MET A 213 10.21 4.12 21.85
C MET A 213 9.93 4.30 20.35
N ILE A 214 8.67 4.23 19.92
CA ILE A 214 8.28 4.41 18.52
C ILE A 214 8.77 5.77 17.99
N VAL A 215 8.53 6.85 18.74
CA VAL A 215 9.00 8.19 18.36
C VAL A 215 10.53 8.25 18.25
N GLU A 216 11.26 7.57 19.14
CA GLU A 216 12.73 7.49 19.09
C GLU A 216 13.21 6.77 17.81
N VAL A 217 12.58 5.66 17.44
CA VAL A 217 12.92 4.91 16.21
C VAL A 217 12.51 5.69 14.95
N MET A 218 11.32 6.30 14.92
CA MET A 218 10.89 7.15 13.80
C MET A 218 11.87 8.32 13.55
N LYS A 219 12.39 8.93 14.62
CA LYS A 219 13.42 9.97 14.50
C LYS A 219 14.73 9.44 13.92
N ALA A 220 15.12 8.21 14.26
CA ALA A 220 16.30 7.58 13.70
C ALA A 220 16.15 7.32 12.18
N PHE A 221 14.94 7.01 11.70
CA PHE A 221 14.62 6.98 10.28
C PHE A 221 14.53 8.37 9.62
N GLY A 222 14.62 9.45 10.39
CA GLY A 222 14.55 10.82 9.88
C GLY A 222 13.13 11.35 9.68
N PHE A 223 12.12 10.77 10.33
CA PHE A 223 10.75 11.29 10.26
C PHE A 223 10.68 12.73 10.82
N PRO A 224 10.22 13.73 10.03
CA PRO A 224 10.25 15.13 10.42
C PRO A 224 9.02 15.50 11.26
N PHE A 225 9.14 15.39 12.59
CA PHE A 225 8.06 15.75 13.53
C PHE A 225 7.69 17.25 13.56
N ASP A 226 8.43 18.13 12.88
CA ASP A 226 8.05 19.53 12.64
C ASP A 226 7.06 19.67 11.47
N ARG A 227 6.89 18.62 10.66
CA ARG A 227 6.01 18.54 9.48
C ARG A 227 5.20 17.25 9.43
N GLY A 228 5.10 16.58 10.56
CA GLY A 228 4.29 15.39 10.70
C GLY A 228 4.11 14.98 12.15
N ARG A 229 3.28 13.96 12.36
CA ARG A 229 2.89 13.52 13.70
C ARG A 229 2.53 12.04 13.75
N LEU A 230 2.55 11.50 14.97
CA LEU A 230 2.13 10.15 15.32
C LEU A 230 0.95 10.20 16.28
N ASP A 231 -0.16 9.56 15.91
CA ASP A 231 -1.37 9.41 16.73
C ASP A 231 -1.84 7.94 16.76
N GLU A 232 -2.91 7.63 17.49
CA GLU A 232 -3.48 6.27 17.58
C GLU A 232 -4.79 6.16 16.79
N SER A 233 -5.02 5.01 16.15
CA SER A 233 -6.24 4.70 15.40
C SER A 233 -6.57 3.19 15.50
N ASP A 234 -7.80 2.82 15.11
CA ASP A 234 -8.20 1.40 15.11
C ASP A 234 -7.49 0.56 14.05
N HIS A 235 -7.13 1.19 12.92
CA HIS A 235 -6.36 0.62 11.82
C HIS A 235 -5.26 1.63 11.46
N PRO A 236 -3.97 1.27 11.55
CA PRO A 236 -2.87 2.14 11.14
C PRO A 236 -3.01 2.61 9.68
N PHE A 237 -2.66 3.85 9.42
CA PHE A 237 -2.63 4.49 8.10
C PHE A 237 -1.75 5.74 8.11
N THR A 238 -1.37 6.16 6.91
CA THR A 238 -0.73 7.44 6.61
C THR A 238 -1.70 8.33 5.85
N GLU A 239 -1.82 9.59 6.25
CA GLU A 239 -2.72 10.55 5.62
C GLU A 239 -2.11 11.95 5.66
N GLY A 240 -2.35 12.75 4.62
CA GLY A 240 -1.85 14.12 4.52
C GLY A 240 -1.34 14.47 3.14
N VAL A 241 -0.46 15.48 3.09
CA VAL A 241 0.18 15.95 1.87
C VAL A 241 1.63 16.30 2.14
N ALA A 242 2.45 16.40 1.09
CA ALA A 242 3.85 16.83 1.16
C ALA A 242 4.03 18.16 1.93
N GLY A 243 4.34 18.06 3.23
CA GLY A 243 4.52 19.17 4.17
C GLY A 243 3.68 19.15 5.45
N ASP A 244 2.64 18.30 5.54
CA ASP A 244 1.92 17.91 6.77
C ASP A 244 1.46 16.45 6.58
N ILE A 245 2.24 15.51 7.10
CA ILE A 245 1.97 14.07 7.00
C ILE A 245 1.70 13.45 8.37
N ARG A 246 0.67 12.62 8.46
CA ARG A 246 0.19 12.08 9.73
C ARG A 246 0.20 10.57 9.66
N VAL A 247 0.93 9.99 10.59
CA VAL A 247 1.05 8.55 10.76
C VAL A 247 0.20 8.14 11.96
N THR A 248 -0.52 7.04 11.84
CA THR A 248 -1.22 6.44 12.96
C THR A 248 -0.69 5.04 13.27
N THR A 249 -0.86 4.59 14.51
CA THR A 249 -0.52 3.23 14.91
C THR A 249 -1.54 2.70 15.91
N LYS A 250 -1.45 1.43 16.24
CA LYS A 250 -2.26 0.78 17.29
C LYS A 250 -1.35 0.06 18.27
N LEU A 251 -1.38 0.49 19.53
CA LEU A 251 -0.57 -0.10 20.59
C LEU A 251 -1.22 -1.37 21.14
N ASP A 252 -0.40 -2.34 21.53
CA ASP A 252 -0.84 -3.59 22.15
C ASP A 252 -0.19 -3.72 23.53
N ALA A 253 -0.99 -3.86 24.58
CA ALA A 253 -0.47 -3.91 25.95
C ALA A 253 0.40 -5.16 26.23
N THR A 254 0.34 -6.17 25.36
CA THR A 254 1.01 -7.47 25.49
C THR A 254 2.07 -7.73 24.42
N ASP A 255 2.21 -6.84 23.44
CA ASP A 255 3.15 -6.99 22.32
C ASP A 255 3.83 -5.63 22.03
N PRO A 256 5.15 -5.50 22.23
CA PRO A 256 5.86 -4.24 22.01
C PRO A 256 6.18 -3.98 20.52
N PHE A 257 5.96 -4.95 19.64
CA PHE A 257 6.36 -4.91 18.24
C PHE A 257 5.21 -4.52 17.31
N LYS A 258 3.97 -4.94 17.58
CA LYS A 258 2.82 -4.62 16.70
C LYS A 258 2.69 -3.14 16.40
N GLY A 259 2.61 -2.31 17.45
CA GLY A 259 2.50 -0.86 17.28
C GLY A 259 3.77 -0.23 16.69
N LEU A 260 4.94 -0.79 16.98
CA LEU A 260 6.22 -0.33 16.43
C LEU A 260 6.29 -0.58 14.92
N LEU A 261 6.09 -1.82 14.49
CA LEU A 261 6.21 -2.21 13.09
C LEU A 261 5.11 -1.55 12.25
N ALA A 262 3.88 -1.43 12.77
CA ALA A 262 2.82 -0.65 12.12
C ALA A 262 3.24 0.82 11.93
N ALA A 263 3.76 1.48 12.96
CA ALA A 263 4.21 2.87 12.82
C ALA A 263 5.38 3.01 11.82
N LEU A 264 6.27 2.02 11.71
CA LEU A 264 7.40 2.03 10.79
C LEU A 264 7.00 1.69 9.35
N HIS A 265 5.99 0.85 9.16
CA HIS A 265 5.31 0.64 7.88
C HIS A 265 4.79 1.99 7.35
N GLU A 266 3.98 2.66 8.18
CA GLU A 266 3.43 3.98 7.84
C GLU A 266 4.51 5.06 7.71
N THR A 267 5.62 4.95 8.45
CA THR A 267 6.78 5.84 8.25
C THR A 267 7.36 5.69 6.84
N GLY A 268 7.37 4.50 6.25
CA GLY A 268 7.82 4.29 4.88
C GLY A 268 6.94 4.97 3.84
N HIS A 269 5.61 4.91 4.00
CA HIS A 269 4.67 5.71 3.21
C HIS A 269 4.97 7.21 3.36
N ALA A 270 4.99 7.69 4.61
CA ALA A 270 5.17 9.10 4.90
C ALA A 270 6.49 9.67 4.37
N LEU A 271 7.58 8.91 4.42
CA LEU A 271 8.87 9.35 3.89
C LEU A 271 8.85 9.45 2.36
N TYR A 272 8.08 8.63 1.65
CA TYR A 272 7.90 8.78 0.21
C TYR A 272 7.16 10.06 -0.12
N ASP A 273 6.02 10.30 0.53
CA ASP A 273 5.19 11.49 0.31
C ASP A 273 5.93 12.78 0.63
N LEU A 274 6.77 12.77 1.66
CA LEU A 274 7.62 13.90 2.02
C LEU A 274 8.83 14.06 1.10
N GLY A 275 9.29 12.97 0.49
CA GLY A 275 10.49 12.91 -0.35
C GLY A 275 10.27 13.37 -1.80
N VAL A 276 9.01 13.61 -2.22
CA VAL A 276 8.71 14.12 -3.56
C VAL A 276 9.25 15.54 -3.79
N PRO A 277 9.57 15.94 -5.04
CA PRO A 277 10.17 17.24 -5.34
C PRO A 277 9.34 18.43 -4.85
N ARG A 278 9.97 19.29 -4.04
CA ARG A 278 9.28 20.39 -3.33
C ARG A 278 8.67 21.40 -4.30
N GLU A 279 9.33 21.69 -5.41
CA GLU A 279 8.86 22.59 -6.46
C GLU A 279 7.59 22.08 -7.16
N TRP A 280 7.37 20.76 -7.14
CA TRP A 280 6.23 20.10 -7.77
C TRP A 280 5.13 19.68 -6.79
N ARG A 281 5.29 19.93 -5.47
CA ARG A 281 4.41 19.41 -4.41
C ARG A 281 2.91 19.70 -4.58
N THR A 282 2.56 20.78 -5.28
CA THR A 282 1.17 21.18 -5.54
C THR A 282 0.63 20.67 -6.88
N GLN A 283 1.45 19.93 -7.60
CA GLN A 283 1.20 19.43 -8.95
C GLN A 283 1.16 17.90 -8.92
N PRO A 284 0.43 17.26 -9.85
CA PRO A 284 0.27 15.81 -9.84
C PRO A 284 1.57 15.06 -10.17
N VAL A 285 2.56 15.69 -10.81
CA VAL A 285 3.90 15.09 -11.00
C VAL A 285 4.73 15.04 -9.70
N GLY A 286 4.41 15.88 -8.71
CA GLY A 286 5.05 15.90 -7.39
C GLY A 286 4.31 15.04 -6.37
N LYS A 287 3.74 13.93 -6.81
CA LYS A 287 3.08 12.91 -6.00
C LYS A 287 3.79 11.57 -6.14
N GLU A 288 3.51 10.66 -5.22
CA GLU A 288 3.80 9.24 -5.29
C GLU A 288 3.29 8.59 -6.59
N ARG A 289 3.87 7.43 -6.92
CA ARG A 289 3.58 6.70 -8.16
C ARG A 289 2.73 5.46 -7.97
N GLY A 290 1.66 5.66 -7.20
CA GLY A 290 0.60 4.70 -6.97
C GLY A 290 0.95 3.65 -5.93
N MET A 291 -0.08 2.87 -5.57
CA MET A 291 -0.09 2.01 -4.39
C MET A 291 1.06 1.00 -4.36
N ALA A 292 1.44 0.41 -5.49
CA ALA A 292 2.52 -0.58 -5.49
C ALA A 292 3.88 0.03 -5.12
N LEU A 293 4.15 1.26 -5.54
CA LEU A 293 5.39 1.95 -5.18
C LEU A 293 5.32 2.48 -3.76
N GLU A 294 4.19 3.01 -3.32
CA GLU A 294 3.98 3.36 -1.90
C GLU A 294 4.21 2.18 -0.97
N GLU A 295 3.52 1.06 -1.22
CA GLU A 295 3.64 -0.15 -0.42
C GLU A 295 5.07 -0.70 -0.44
N SER A 296 5.80 -0.50 -1.53
CA SER A 296 7.20 -0.91 -1.56
C SER A 296 8.09 -0.13 -0.59
N GLN A 297 7.76 1.13 -0.30
CA GLN A 297 8.51 1.93 0.65
C GLN A 297 8.21 1.49 2.09
N SER A 298 6.94 1.25 2.40
CA SER A 298 6.52 0.74 3.70
C SER A 298 7.08 -0.65 3.99
N LEU A 299 6.97 -1.59 3.05
CA LEU A 299 7.51 -2.96 3.19
C LEU A 299 9.04 -3.00 3.23
N LEU A 300 9.74 -2.11 2.51
CA LEU A 300 11.19 -2.04 2.61
C LEU A 300 11.62 -1.62 4.02
N ILE A 301 10.96 -0.62 4.62
CA ILE A 301 11.26 -0.22 5.99
C ILE A 301 10.83 -1.31 6.97
N GLU A 302 9.56 -1.73 6.97
CA GLU A 302 9.02 -2.64 7.97
C GLU A 302 9.58 -4.06 7.81
N MET A 303 9.36 -4.69 6.65
CA MET A 303 9.60 -6.11 6.47
C MET A 303 11.07 -6.42 6.21
N ILE A 304 11.76 -5.54 5.47
CA ILE A 304 13.16 -5.76 5.10
C ILE A 304 14.12 -5.22 6.16
N VAL A 305 14.03 -3.94 6.49
CA VAL A 305 14.97 -3.31 7.44
C VAL A 305 14.63 -3.66 8.88
N CYS A 306 13.38 -3.45 9.32
CA CYS A 306 13.01 -3.57 10.74
C CYS A 306 12.88 -5.02 11.24
N ARG A 307 12.86 -6.01 10.34
CA ARG A 307 12.94 -7.45 10.68
C ARG A 307 14.28 -8.06 10.29
N SER A 308 15.35 -7.28 10.38
CA SER A 308 16.74 -7.71 10.15
C SER A 308 17.52 -7.80 11.46
N ARG A 309 18.53 -8.68 11.53
CA ARG A 309 19.44 -8.74 12.69
C ARG A 309 20.14 -7.40 12.97
N PRO A 310 20.66 -6.66 11.96
CA PRO A 310 21.23 -5.33 12.19
C PRO A 310 20.27 -4.38 12.91
N PHE A 311 19.03 -4.28 12.45
CA PHE A 311 18.04 -3.44 13.13
C PHE A 311 17.78 -3.91 14.57
N LEU A 312 17.75 -5.21 14.82
CA LEU A 312 17.53 -5.75 16.16
C LEU A 312 18.70 -5.51 17.12
N HIS A 313 19.93 -5.42 16.62
CA HIS A 313 21.07 -4.93 17.41
C HIS A 313 20.87 -3.48 17.87
N TYR A 314 20.30 -2.63 17.01
CA TYR A 314 19.92 -1.26 17.37
C TYR A 314 18.72 -1.23 18.33
N LEU A 315 17.70 -2.07 18.12
CA LEU A 315 16.45 -2.06 18.87
C LEU A 315 16.60 -2.61 20.30
N LYS A 316 17.42 -3.66 20.51
CA LYS A 316 17.61 -4.30 21.81
C LYS A 316 17.87 -3.32 22.97
N PRO A 317 18.86 -2.40 22.89
CA PRO A 317 19.09 -1.43 23.97
C PRO A 317 17.91 -0.47 24.20
N LEU A 318 17.07 -0.22 23.19
CA LEU A 318 15.86 0.59 23.37
C LEU A 318 14.77 -0.18 24.13
N LEU A 319 14.61 -1.48 23.85
CA LEU A 319 13.71 -2.35 24.60
C LEU A 319 14.11 -2.39 26.07
N GLU A 320 15.40 -2.59 26.37
CA GLU A 320 15.97 -2.56 27.72
C GLU A 320 15.71 -1.21 28.40
N LYS A 321 15.98 -0.09 27.71
CA LYS A 321 15.77 1.27 28.21
C LYS A 321 14.31 1.56 28.55
N HIS A 322 13.37 1.26 27.66
CA HIS A 322 11.97 1.65 27.80
C HIS A 322 11.18 0.69 28.69
N PHE A 323 11.48 -0.61 28.62
CA PHE A 323 10.69 -1.64 29.31
C PHE A 323 11.42 -2.34 30.45
N SER A 324 12.72 -2.07 30.65
CA SER A 324 13.53 -2.72 31.69
C SER A 324 13.53 -4.25 31.56
N VAL A 325 13.48 -4.71 30.32
CA VAL A 325 13.48 -6.13 29.95
C VAL A 325 14.92 -6.64 29.81
N SER A 326 15.13 -7.92 30.09
CA SER A 326 16.41 -8.62 29.94
C SER A 326 16.16 -10.13 29.98
N GLY A 327 17.12 -10.93 29.52
CA GLY A 327 17.00 -12.38 29.49
C GLY A 327 17.16 -12.97 28.08
N PRO A 328 17.26 -14.29 27.95
CA PRO A 328 17.50 -14.96 26.67
C PRO A 328 16.40 -14.70 25.63
N GLU A 329 15.16 -14.44 26.06
CA GLU A 329 14.07 -14.08 25.15
C GLU A 329 14.25 -12.69 24.51
N TRP A 330 15.07 -11.82 25.11
CA TRP A 330 15.37 -10.48 24.60
C TRP A 330 16.69 -10.40 23.81
N GLU A 331 17.38 -11.53 23.63
CA GLU A 331 18.58 -11.59 22.78
C GLU A 331 18.22 -11.48 21.30
N VAL A 332 19.12 -10.88 20.52
CA VAL A 332 18.86 -10.50 19.11
C VAL A 332 18.39 -11.68 18.26
N ASP A 333 19.00 -12.85 18.43
CA ASP A 333 18.61 -14.04 17.67
C ASP A 333 17.19 -14.51 18.01
N ASN A 334 16.78 -14.45 19.29
CA ASN A 334 15.42 -14.78 19.67
C ASN A 334 14.42 -13.78 19.10
N LEU A 335 14.70 -12.48 19.24
CA LEU A 335 13.87 -11.41 18.67
C LEU A 335 13.71 -11.59 17.15
N TYR A 336 14.79 -11.95 16.46
CA TYR A 336 14.77 -12.24 15.04
C TYR A 336 13.85 -13.42 14.72
N HIS A 337 13.95 -14.53 15.46
CA HIS A 337 13.06 -15.68 15.29
C HIS A 337 11.59 -15.37 15.58
N VAL A 338 11.31 -14.55 16.61
CA VAL A 338 9.94 -14.08 16.91
C VAL A 338 9.36 -13.28 15.74
N LEU A 339 10.13 -12.32 15.20
CA LEU A 339 9.64 -11.40 14.17
C LEU A 339 9.63 -11.97 12.74
N THR A 340 10.31 -13.10 12.52
CA THR A 340 10.40 -13.76 11.22
C THR A 340 9.73 -15.14 11.23
N GLN A 341 8.83 -15.41 12.17
CA GLN A 341 8.13 -16.68 12.18
C GLN A 341 7.20 -16.81 10.97
N VAL A 342 7.32 -17.92 10.25
CA VAL A 342 6.45 -18.25 9.11
C VAL A 342 5.40 -19.24 9.57
N ARG A 343 4.12 -18.94 9.29
CA ARG A 343 3.00 -19.83 9.59
C ARG A 343 1.94 -19.71 8.50
N ARG A 344 1.43 -20.85 8.05
CA ARG A 344 0.23 -20.87 7.21
C ARG A 344 -0.94 -20.29 8.00
N GLY A 345 -1.53 -19.23 7.48
CA GLY A 345 -2.68 -18.55 8.09
C GLY A 345 -3.82 -18.39 7.09
N LEU A 346 -5.02 -18.15 7.60
CA LEU A 346 -6.20 -17.87 6.78
C LEU A 346 -6.34 -16.38 6.45
N ILE A 347 -5.88 -15.51 7.36
CA ILE A 347 -6.11 -14.07 7.34
C ILE A 347 -4.93 -13.35 6.71
N ARG A 348 -5.17 -12.65 5.60
CA ARG A 348 -4.12 -11.93 4.82
C ARG A 348 -3.42 -10.86 5.64
N VAL A 349 -4.16 -10.07 6.42
CA VAL A 349 -3.58 -8.95 7.19
C VAL A 349 -2.65 -9.41 8.33
N ASP A 350 -2.74 -10.69 8.71
CA ASP A 350 -1.90 -11.31 9.74
C ASP A 350 -0.79 -12.20 9.12
N ALA A 351 -0.73 -12.30 7.79
CA ALA A 351 0.19 -13.21 7.11
C ALA A 351 1.63 -12.70 7.17
N ASP A 352 2.57 -13.63 7.35
CA ASP A 352 4.00 -13.34 7.35
C ASP A 352 4.54 -13.02 5.93
N GLU A 353 5.77 -12.51 5.88
CA GLU A 353 6.41 -12.05 4.63
C GLU A 353 6.48 -13.12 3.52
N VAL A 354 6.54 -14.41 3.87
CA VAL A 354 6.68 -15.52 2.91
C VAL A 354 5.30 -15.99 2.41
N THR A 355 4.30 -16.03 3.29
CA THR A 355 2.95 -16.50 2.96
C THR A 355 2.06 -15.40 2.35
N TYR A 356 2.27 -14.14 2.75
CA TYR A 356 1.47 -12.99 2.34
C TYR A 356 1.26 -12.85 0.82
N PRO A 357 2.30 -12.97 -0.05
CA PRO A 357 2.10 -12.81 -1.49
C PRO A 357 1.11 -13.82 -2.09
N LEU A 358 0.98 -15.03 -1.54
CA LEU A 358 0.06 -16.04 -2.06
C LEU A 358 -1.41 -15.72 -1.76
N HIS A 359 -1.70 -15.02 -0.66
CA HIS A 359 -3.05 -14.47 -0.40
C HIS A 359 -3.47 -13.46 -1.47
N VAL A 360 -2.52 -12.62 -1.91
CA VAL A 360 -2.74 -11.61 -2.95
C VAL A 360 -2.89 -12.27 -4.32
N VAL A 361 -2.03 -13.23 -4.65
CA VAL A 361 -2.12 -14.00 -5.91
C VAL A 361 -3.48 -14.69 -6.05
N LEU A 362 -4.03 -15.26 -4.97
CA LEU A 362 -5.37 -15.83 -4.99
C LEU A 362 -6.43 -14.80 -5.37
N ARG A 363 -6.44 -13.64 -4.69
CA ARG A 363 -7.42 -12.57 -4.94
C ARG A 363 -7.32 -12.03 -6.36
N TYR A 364 -6.11 -11.83 -6.87
CA TYR A 364 -5.90 -11.42 -8.25
C TYR A 364 -6.48 -12.40 -9.27
N GLY A 365 -6.25 -13.71 -9.08
CA GLY A 365 -6.85 -14.73 -9.93
C GLY A 365 -8.38 -14.70 -9.90
N ILE A 366 -8.95 -14.60 -8.70
CA ILE A 366 -10.41 -14.51 -8.49
C ILE A 366 -10.97 -13.24 -9.13
N GLU A 367 -10.35 -12.08 -8.96
CA GLU A 367 -10.81 -10.83 -9.58
C GLU A 367 -10.90 -10.95 -11.09
N ARG A 368 -9.89 -11.56 -11.73
CA ARG A 368 -9.91 -11.81 -13.17
C ARG A 368 -11.06 -12.71 -13.58
N ASP A 369 -11.24 -13.84 -12.90
CA ASP A 369 -12.30 -14.79 -13.23
C ASP A 369 -13.69 -14.20 -13.00
N LEU A 370 -13.86 -13.40 -11.93
CA LEU A 370 -15.09 -12.64 -11.69
C LEU A 370 -15.29 -11.61 -12.79
N LEU A 371 -14.33 -10.76 -13.11
CA LEU A 371 -14.51 -9.70 -14.11
C LEU A 371 -14.79 -10.25 -15.51
N GLU A 372 -14.11 -11.32 -15.91
CA GLU A 372 -14.23 -11.97 -17.22
C GLU A 372 -15.42 -12.94 -17.30
N GLY A 373 -16.17 -13.12 -16.20
CA GLY A 373 -17.38 -13.96 -16.17
C GLY A 373 -17.12 -15.46 -16.18
N ARG A 374 -15.87 -15.88 -15.88
CA ARG A 374 -15.51 -17.29 -15.71
C ARG A 374 -15.89 -17.85 -14.35
N LEU A 375 -16.03 -17.00 -13.33
CA LEU A 375 -16.50 -17.35 -12.00
C LEU A 375 -17.81 -16.60 -11.71
N ALA A 376 -18.85 -17.34 -11.32
CA ALA A 376 -20.07 -16.75 -10.78
C ALA A 376 -19.87 -16.40 -9.30
N VAL A 377 -20.50 -15.31 -8.83
CA VAL A 377 -20.33 -14.81 -7.46
C VAL A 377 -20.73 -15.87 -6.42
N ARG A 378 -21.83 -16.60 -6.65
CA ARG A 378 -22.28 -17.68 -5.76
C ARG A 378 -21.24 -18.80 -5.54
N ASP A 379 -20.34 -19.01 -6.50
CA ASP A 379 -19.32 -20.08 -6.47
C ASP A 379 -18.00 -19.58 -5.84
N LEU A 380 -17.93 -18.29 -5.46
CA LEU A 380 -16.76 -17.66 -4.85
C LEU A 380 -16.25 -18.37 -3.58
N PRO A 381 -17.11 -18.83 -2.62
CA PRO A 381 -16.61 -19.53 -1.44
C PRO A 381 -15.84 -20.82 -1.78
N GLU A 382 -16.31 -21.58 -2.79
CA GLU A 382 -15.65 -22.81 -3.21
C GLU A 382 -14.33 -22.52 -3.95
N ALA A 383 -14.34 -21.57 -4.87
CA ALA A 383 -13.14 -21.14 -5.58
C ALA A 383 -12.06 -20.61 -4.60
N TRP A 384 -12.48 -19.85 -3.59
CA TRP A 384 -11.61 -19.37 -2.53
C TRP A 384 -10.99 -20.53 -1.73
N ASN A 385 -11.83 -21.44 -1.24
CA ASN A 385 -11.38 -22.56 -0.42
C ASN A 385 -10.41 -23.48 -1.17
N THR A 386 -10.71 -23.76 -2.43
CA THR A 386 -9.83 -24.52 -3.33
C THR A 386 -8.50 -23.79 -3.50
N GLY A 387 -8.55 -22.50 -3.81
CA GLY A 387 -7.36 -21.71 -4.04
C GLY A 387 -6.46 -21.53 -2.81
N MET A 388 -7.05 -21.41 -1.61
CA MET A 388 -6.31 -21.41 -0.33
C MET A 388 -5.63 -22.75 -0.06
N LEU A 389 -6.32 -23.86 -0.29
CA LEU A 389 -5.77 -25.20 -0.09
C LEU A 389 -4.60 -25.47 -1.04
N GLU A 390 -4.73 -25.13 -2.32
CA GLU A 390 -3.68 -25.32 -3.33
C GLU A 390 -2.40 -24.51 -3.05
N ARG A 391 -2.56 -23.28 -2.55
CA ARG A 391 -1.44 -22.33 -2.41
C ARG A 391 -0.79 -22.39 -1.03
N LEU A 392 -1.61 -22.52 0.01
CA LEU A 392 -1.20 -22.37 1.40
C LEU A 392 -1.49 -23.61 2.25
N GLU A 393 -2.08 -24.67 1.68
CA GLU A 393 -2.40 -25.92 2.39
C GLU A 393 -3.30 -25.71 3.62
N VAL A 394 -4.13 -24.67 3.60
CA VAL A 394 -5.12 -24.35 4.63
C VAL A 394 -6.49 -24.12 4.00
N LYS A 395 -7.55 -24.45 4.74
CA LYS A 395 -8.94 -24.30 4.30
C LYS A 395 -9.72 -23.53 5.37
N PRO A 396 -10.41 -22.43 5.00
CA PRO A 396 -11.30 -21.72 5.93
C PRO A 396 -12.38 -22.64 6.50
N ALA A 397 -12.69 -22.52 7.79
CA ALA A 397 -13.79 -23.27 8.40
C ALA A 397 -15.16 -22.69 8.03
N ASN A 398 -15.20 -21.39 7.72
CA ASN A 398 -16.40 -20.64 7.42
C ASN A 398 -16.08 -19.46 6.47
N ALA A 399 -17.11 -18.75 6.00
CA ALA A 399 -16.93 -17.67 5.03
C ALA A 399 -16.19 -16.44 5.61
N ALA A 400 -16.29 -16.18 6.92
CA ALA A 400 -15.64 -15.04 7.58
C ALA A 400 -14.12 -15.13 7.61
N GLU A 401 -13.58 -16.36 7.72
CA GLU A 401 -12.15 -16.65 7.56
C GLU A 401 -11.75 -16.81 6.08
N GLY A 402 -12.74 -16.98 5.20
CA GLY A 402 -12.58 -17.17 3.77
C GLY A 402 -12.81 -15.88 2.97
N CYS A 403 -13.68 -15.97 1.96
CA CYS A 403 -13.96 -14.89 1.01
C CYS A 403 -14.57 -13.62 1.61
N LEU A 404 -15.09 -13.64 2.85
CA LEU A 404 -15.59 -12.43 3.54
C LEU A 404 -14.53 -11.73 4.39
N GLN A 405 -13.29 -12.24 4.46
CA GLN A 405 -12.29 -11.67 5.37
C GLN A 405 -11.89 -10.23 5.04
N ASP A 406 -12.00 -9.83 3.78
CA ASP A 406 -11.59 -8.52 3.27
C ASP A 406 -12.80 -7.73 2.76
N ILE A 407 -12.84 -6.43 3.09
CA ILE A 407 -13.94 -5.51 2.73
C ILE A 407 -13.89 -5.04 1.26
N HIS A 408 -12.72 -5.10 0.63
CA HIS A 408 -12.39 -4.43 -0.64
C HIS A 408 -13.43 -4.61 -1.76
N TRP A 409 -13.95 -5.82 -1.96
CA TRP A 409 -14.94 -6.06 -3.01
C TRP A 409 -16.32 -5.50 -2.69
N ALA A 410 -16.69 -5.35 -1.41
CA ALA A 410 -17.90 -4.64 -1.02
C ALA A 410 -17.80 -3.14 -1.36
N HIS A 411 -16.59 -2.58 -1.31
CA HIS A 411 -16.28 -1.21 -1.76
C HIS A 411 -16.06 -1.08 -3.27
N GLY A 412 -16.17 -2.18 -4.04
CA GLY A 412 -15.91 -2.16 -5.49
C GLY A 412 -14.45 -1.95 -5.87
N SER A 413 -13.51 -2.16 -4.94
CA SER A 413 -12.06 -2.01 -5.15
C SER A 413 -11.45 -3.23 -5.84
N PHE A 414 -11.71 -3.37 -7.15
CA PHE A 414 -11.11 -4.40 -8.00
C PHE A 414 -9.84 -3.86 -8.67
N GLY A 415 -8.76 -4.66 -8.74
CA GLY A 415 -7.46 -4.24 -9.25
C GLY A 415 -6.57 -3.57 -8.19
N TYR A 416 -7.04 -3.48 -6.94
CA TYR A 416 -6.29 -2.91 -5.82
C TYR A 416 -5.28 -3.90 -5.23
N PHE A 417 -5.73 -5.11 -4.89
CA PHE A 417 -4.91 -6.13 -4.23
C PHE A 417 -3.54 -6.39 -4.86
N PRO A 418 -3.38 -6.41 -6.20
CA PRO A 418 -2.09 -6.69 -6.81
C PRO A 418 -0.98 -5.74 -6.35
N SER A 419 -1.35 -4.50 -6.00
CA SER A 419 -0.42 -3.48 -5.51
C SER A 419 0.41 -3.97 -4.32
N TYR A 420 -0.18 -4.78 -3.43
CA TYR A 420 0.50 -5.26 -2.23
C TYR A 420 1.68 -6.19 -2.53
N ALA A 421 1.44 -7.28 -3.28
CA ALA A 421 2.50 -8.23 -3.62
C ALA A 421 3.49 -7.68 -4.65
N MET A 422 3.06 -6.74 -5.49
CA MET A 422 3.96 -5.97 -6.35
C MET A 422 4.85 -5.05 -5.53
N GLY A 423 4.32 -4.42 -4.47
CA GLY A 423 5.10 -3.65 -3.51
C GLY A 423 6.21 -4.46 -2.85
N ALA A 424 5.92 -5.69 -2.41
CA ALA A 424 6.92 -6.61 -1.88
C ALA A 424 8.04 -6.93 -2.90
N ALA A 425 7.67 -7.17 -4.17
CA ALA A 425 8.64 -7.41 -5.25
C ALA A 425 9.54 -6.20 -5.50
N ILE A 426 8.95 -5.00 -5.56
CA ILE A 426 9.65 -3.74 -5.74
C ILE A 426 10.58 -3.47 -4.56
N ALA A 427 10.11 -3.62 -3.33
CA ALA A 427 10.87 -3.41 -2.09
C ALA A 427 12.16 -4.23 -2.10
N ALA A 428 12.06 -5.53 -2.39
CA ALA A 428 13.22 -6.41 -2.45
C ALA A 428 14.19 -6.05 -3.58
N GLN A 429 13.70 -5.61 -4.75
CA GLN A 429 14.54 -5.20 -5.87
C GLN A 429 15.28 -3.87 -5.59
N LEU A 430 14.62 -2.92 -4.95
CA LEU A 430 15.23 -1.68 -4.46
C LEU A 430 16.30 -2.00 -3.41
N HIS A 431 15.97 -2.86 -2.43
CA HIS A 431 16.90 -3.26 -1.38
C HIS A 431 18.13 -4.03 -1.92
N GLU A 432 17.96 -4.94 -2.87
CA GLU A 432 19.10 -5.60 -3.55
C GLU A 432 20.04 -4.56 -4.18
N SER A 433 19.47 -3.54 -4.82
CA SER A 433 20.25 -2.46 -5.46
C SER A 433 20.97 -1.59 -4.43
N LEU A 434 20.29 -1.22 -3.34
CA LEU A 434 20.88 -0.51 -2.21
C LEU A 434 22.06 -1.29 -1.62
N ARG A 435 21.86 -2.56 -1.25
CA ARG A 435 22.93 -3.41 -0.71
C ARG A 435 24.13 -3.52 -1.63
N SER A 436 23.90 -3.64 -2.94
CA SER A 436 24.99 -3.72 -3.91
C SER A 436 25.85 -2.45 -3.98
N ARG A 437 25.30 -1.30 -3.61
CA ARG A 437 25.96 0.02 -3.64
C ARG A 437 26.44 0.47 -2.25
N THR A 438 26.04 -0.22 -1.19
CA THR A 438 26.38 0.10 0.20
C THR A 438 26.79 -1.18 0.92
N PRO A 439 28.04 -1.65 0.73
CA PRO A 439 28.50 -2.95 1.28
C PRO A 439 28.49 -3.01 2.81
N ASP A 440 28.60 -1.86 3.48
CA ASP A 440 28.60 -1.66 4.93
C ASP A 440 27.20 -1.33 5.49
N LEU A 441 26.13 -1.57 4.72
CA LEU A 441 24.75 -1.26 5.11
C LEU A 441 24.40 -1.81 6.50
N ASP A 442 24.74 -3.07 6.77
CA ASP A 442 24.42 -3.73 8.04
C ASP A 442 25.07 -3.04 9.24
N GLU A 443 26.28 -2.50 9.09
CA GLU A 443 26.97 -1.76 10.15
C GLU A 443 26.31 -0.40 10.43
N HIS A 444 25.75 0.25 9.40
CA HIS A 444 24.97 1.47 9.58
C HIS A 444 23.66 1.18 10.32
N LEU A 445 22.92 0.15 9.88
CA LEU A 445 21.66 -0.24 10.50
C LEU A 445 21.84 -0.63 11.97
N ALA A 446 22.89 -1.38 12.32
CA ALA A 446 23.16 -1.80 13.69
C ALA A 446 23.49 -0.64 14.64
N ARG A 447 23.96 0.49 14.11
CA ARG A 447 24.25 1.71 14.88
C ARG A 447 23.09 2.71 14.88
N GLY A 448 21.97 2.38 14.24
CA GLY A 448 20.82 3.26 14.11
C GLY A 448 20.98 4.39 13.09
N ASP A 449 21.98 4.29 12.19
CA ASP A 449 22.13 5.22 11.07
C ASP A 449 21.28 4.73 9.89
N PHE A 450 19.97 4.99 9.95
CA PHE A 450 19.05 4.65 8.87
C PHE A 450 19.08 5.66 7.72
N SER A 451 19.86 6.75 7.85
CA SER A 451 19.97 7.79 6.82
C SER A 451 20.54 7.26 5.51
N VAL A 452 21.31 6.16 5.55
CA VAL A 452 21.83 5.51 4.35
C VAL A 452 20.72 4.89 3.50
N VAL A 453 19.68 4.35 4.14
CA VAL A 453 18.49 3.81 3.46
C VAL A 453 17.64 4.95 2.93
N THR A 454 17.28 5.90 3.80
CA THR A 454 16.31 6.94 3.47
C THR A 454 16.84 7.93 2.44
N ARG A 455 18.13 8.28 2.47
CA ARG A 455 18.74 9.11 1.42
C ARG A 455 18.80 8.40 0.08
N TRP A 456 19.14 7.11 0.06
CA TRP A 456 19.18 6.36 -1.20
C TRP A 456 17.80 6.28 -1.85
N LEU A 457 16.75 5.99 -1.07
CA LEU A 457 15.37 5.99 -1.56
C LEU A 457 14.93 7.38 -2.00
N ALA A 458 15.28 8.43 -1.24
CA ALA A 458 14.97 9.80 -1.60
C ALA A 458 15.57 10.17 -2.98
N GLU A 459 16.82 9.81 -3.22
CA GLU A 459 17.52 10.13 -4.47
C GLU A 459 17.03 9.29 -5.66
N HIS A 460 16.82 7.99 -5.47
CA HIS A 460 16.59 7.05 -6.57
C HIS A 460 15.12 6.79 -6.88
N VAL A 461 14.22 7.10 -5.93
CA VAL A 461 12.79 6.82 -6.02
C VAL A 461 11.97 8.07 -5.74
N HIS A 462 12.12 8.70 -4.57
CA HIS A 462 11.20 9.76 -4.14
C HIS A 462 11.34 11.04 -4.97
N ALA A 463 12.57 11.42 -5.32
CA ALA A 463 12.87 12.58 -6.15
C ALA A 463 12.30 12.50 -7.58
N GLU A 464 11.84 11.32 -8.02
CA GLU A 464 11.18 11.17 -9.31
C GLU A 464 9.68 11.47 -9.25
N GLY A 465 9.09 11.49 -8.04
CA GLY A 465 7.66 11.60 -7.83
C GLY A 465 6.89 10.74 -8.83
N ALA A 466 6.12 11.41 -9.66
CA ALA A 466 5.23 10.83 -10.66
C ALA A 466 5.71 11.00 -12.11
N ARG A 467 6.98 11.39 -12.29
CA ARG A 467 7.56 11.70 -13.60
C ARG A 467 7.68 10.50 -14.50
N LEU A 468 7.98 9.33 -13.92
CA LEU A 468 8.20 8.06 -14.61
C LEU A 468 7.07 7.07 -14.30
N THR A 469 6.81 6.14 -15.22
CA THR A 469 5.97 4.97 -14.93
C THR A 469 6.70 4.00 -13.98
N PRO A 470 6.00 3.10 -13.26
CA PRO A 470 6.66 2.14 -12.38
C PRO A 470 7.75 1.30 -13.07
N PRO A 471 7.56 0.74 -14.29
CA PRO A 471 8.62 0.01 -14.97
C PRO A 471 9.85 0.86 -15.31
N GLU A 472 9.65 2.12 -15.73
CA GLU A 472 10.74 3.06 -16.03
C GLU A 472 11.50 3.46 -14.78
N LEU A 473 10.79 3.74 -13.68
CA LEU A 473 11.38 4.08 -12.39
C LEU A 473 12.23 2.92 -11.87
N MET A 474 11.70 1.70 -11.91
CA MET A 474 12.44 0.51 -11.50
C MET A 474 13.69 0.29 -12.34
N LYS A 475 13.60 0.47 -13.65
CA LYS A 475 14.77 0.38 -14.53
C LYS A 475 15.80 1.46 -14.21
N LYS A 476 15.38 2.69 -13.92
CA LYS A 476 16.27 3.80 -13.54
C LYS A 476 16.95 3.55 -12.19
N ALA A 477 16.18 3.20 -11.17
CA ALA A 477 16.68 3.03 -9.80
C ALA A 477 17.60 1.81 -9.65
N THR A 478 17.26 0.71 -10.34
CA THR A 478 17.88 -0.61 -10.11
C THR A 478 18.73 -1.12 -11.27
N GLY A 479 18.64 -0.48 -12.45
CA GLY A 479 19.27 -0.94 -13.69
C GLY A 479 18.61 -2.17 -14.32
N LYS A 480 17.55 -2.72 -13.73
CA LYS A 480 16.87 -3.95 -14.17
C LYS A 480 15.36 -3.72 -14.32
N ALA A 481 14.72 -4.48 -15.20
CA ALA A 481 13.27 -4.53 -15.27
C ALA A 481 12.67 -5.10 -13.98
N LEU A 482 11.42 -4.75 -13.67
CA LEU A 482 10.71 -5.27 -12.51
C LEU A 482 10.52 -6.79 -12.63
N SER A 483 10.92 -7.54 -11.60
CA SER A 483 10.74 -9.00 -11.54
C SER A 483 10.68 -9.51 -10.10
N ALA A 484 10.13 -10.71 -9.90
CA ALA A 484 10.13 -11.39 -8.60
C ALA A 484 11.51 -11.90 -8.16
N ALA A 485 12.54 -11.84 -9.02
CA ALA A 485 13.79 -12.56 -8.80
C ALA A 485 14.56 -12.05 -7.56
N ALA A 486 14.56 -10.74 -7.33
CA ALA A 486 15.19 -10.16 -6.13
C ALA A 486 14.41 -10.53 -4.87
N ALA A 487 13.07 -10.52 -4.92
CA ALA A 487 12.23 -10.93 -3.80
C ALA A 487 12.44 -12.40 -3.43
N LEU A 488 12.49 -13.31 -4.41
CA LEU A 488 12.75 -14.73 -4.14
C LEU A 488 14.14 -14.96 -3.53
N ARG A 489 15.20 -14.34 -4.08
CA ARG A 489 16.54 -14.41 -3.48
C ARG A 489 16.58 -13.87 -2.06
N TYR A 490 15.89 -12.76 -1.81
CA TYR A 490 15.79 -12.16 -0.50
C TYR A 490 15.10 -13.09 0.51
N LEU A 491 13.95 -13.66 0.14
CA LEU A 491 13.22 -14.59 1.02
C LEU A 491 14.04 -15.87 1.25
N GLU A 492 14.66 -16.43 0.22
CA GLU A 492 15.53 -17.60 0.37
C GLU A 492 16.72 -17.30 1.28
N GLY A 493 17.42 -16.19 1.05
CA GLY A 493 18.54 -15.76 1.88
C GLY A 493 18.13 -15.54 3.34
N LYS A 494 17.04 -14.82 3.57
CA LYS A 494 16.56 -14.50 4.93
C LYS A 494 16.07 -15.72 5.70
N TYR A 495 15.35 -16.62 5.05
CA TYR A 495 14.60 -17.68 5.73
C TYR A 495 15.24 -19.08 5.63
N LEU A 496 16.15 -19.31 4.68
CA LEU A 496 16.84 -20.60 4.52
C LEU A 496 18.33 -20.58 4.88
N GLU A 497 19.03 -19.44 4.84
CA GLU A 497 20.46 -19.43 5.21
C GLU A 497 20.67 -19.74 6.70
N ASP A 498 21.76 -20.46 7.00
CA ASP A 498 22.22 -20.67 8.37
C ASP A 498 22.63 -19.33 8.96
N ALA A 499 22.14 -19.05 10.18
CA ALA A 499 22.67 -17.98 11.01
C ALA A 499 24.18 -18.25 11.17
N ARG A 500 24.99 -17.55 10.39
CA ARG A 500 26.44 -17.57 10.55
C ARG A 500 26.86 -16.64 11.67
#